data_AF-A0A7Y2GYD1-F1
#
_entry.id   AF-A0A7Y2GYD1-F1
#
_cell.length_a   1.000
_cell.length_b   1.000
_cell.length_c   1.000
_cell.angle_alpha   90.00
_cell.angle_beta   90.00
_cell.angle_gamma   90.00
#
_symmetry.space_group_name_H-M   'P 1'
#
loop_
_entity.id
_entity.type
_entity.pdbx_description
1 polymer ?
#
loop_
_entity_poly.entity_id
_entity_poly.type
_entity_poly.pdbx_seq_one_letter_code
_entity_poly.pdbx_strand_id
1 'polypeptide(L)' 'SWNGIANRGDIIFGEGVPEGTYYYVLDLNNGEKPLNGYVILKR' A
#
# COMPACT_ATOMS: atom_id res chain seq x y z
N SER A 1 -5.21 3.82 8.63
CA SER A 1 -3.83 3.33 8.41
C SER A 1 -3.91 2.01 7.66
N TRP A 2 -2.98 1.76 6.73
CA TRP A 2 -2.87 0.43 6.09
C TRP A 2 -2.31 -0.57 7.09
N ASN A 3 -2.81 -1.82 7.06
CA ASN A 3 -2.48 -2.88 8.01
C ASN A 3 -1.29 -3.76 7.57
N GLY A 4 -0.70 -3.48 6.42
CA GLY A 4 0.46 -4.23 5.91
C GLY A 4 0.14 -5.64 5.42
N ILE A 5 -1.13 -5.98 5.16
CA ILE A 5 -1.50 -7.30 4.64
C ILE A 5 -1.48 -7.28 3.11
N ALA A 6 -0.75 -8.22 2.51
CA ALA A 6 -0.70 -8.38 1.07
C ALA A 6 -2.03 -8.93 0.53
N ASN A 7 -2.56 -8.29 -0.52
CA ASN A 7 -3.77 -8.70 -1.23
C ASN A 7 -3.48 -9.30 -2.61
N ARG A 8 -2.24 -9.21 -3.11
CA ARG A 8 -1.73 -9.81 -4.36
C ARG A 8 -0.20 -9.72 -4.42
N GLY A 9 0.49 -10.69 -5.03
CA GLY A 9 1.94 -10.63 -5.32
C GLY A 9 2.72 -11.90 -4.92
N ASP A 10 4.05 -11.79 -4.92
CA ASP A 10 4.99 -12.87 -4.52
C ASP A 10 5.01 -13.12 -2.99
N ILE A 11 4.30 -12.28 -2.24
CA ILE A 11 4.06 -12.44 -0.80
C ILE A 11 2.75 -13.24 -0.66
N ILE A 12 2.75 -14.24 0.22
CA ILE A 12 1.59 -15.09 0.46
C ILE A 12 0.39 -14.20 0.82
N PHE A 13 -0.72 -14.40 0.11
CA PHE A 13 -1.97 -13.70 0.37
C PHE A 13 -2.37 -13.86 1.85
N GLY A 14 -2.63 -12.74 2.52
CA GLY A 14 -2.95 -12.74 3.95
C GLY A 14 -1.76 -12.64 4.89
N GLU A 15 -0.52 -12.72 4.40
CA GLU A 15 0.67 -12.45 5.20
C GLU A 15 1.05 -10.97 5.22
N GLY A 16 1.76 -10.59 6.29
CA GLY A 16 2.27 -9.25 6.47
C GLY A 16 3.44 -8.99 5.51
N VAL A 17 3.43 -7.86 4.82
CA VAL A 17 4.58 -7.42 4.04
C VAL A 17 5.75 -7.04 4.96
N PRO A 18 7.01 -7.15 4.49
CA PRO A 18 8.20 -6.76 5.24
C PRO A 18 8.17 -5.29 5.70
N GLU A 19 8.99 -4.97 6.70
CA GLU A 19 9.29 -3.56 7.01
C GLU A 19 9.89 -2.86 5.81
N GLY A 20 9.50 -1.61 5.57
CA GLY A 20 9.96 -0.87 4.40
C GLY A 20 9.10 0.35 4.07
N THR A 21 9.49 1.01 2.99
CA THR A 21 8.74 2.13 2.41
C THR A 21 7.90 1.62 1.25
N TYR A 22 6.58 1.82 1.35
CA TYR A 22 5.62 1.43 0.33
C TYR A 22 5.02 2.66 -0.32
N TYR A 23 5.05 2.71 -1.64
CA TYR A 23 4.49 3.80 -2.42
C TYR A 23 3.06 3.47 -2.84
N TYR A 24 2.20 4.48 -2.90
CA TYR A 24 0.83 4.31 -3.38
C TYR A 24 0.44 5.40 -4.37
N VAL A 25 -0.49 5.03 -5.24
CA VAL A 25 -1.29 5.92 -6.06
C VAL A 25 -2.75 5.64 -5.72
N LEU A 26 -3.51 6.67 -5.35
CA LEU A 26 -4.92 6.60 -5.01
C LEU A 26 -5.71 7.45 -6.01
N ASP A 27 -6.44 6.78 -6.88
CA ASP A 27 -7.43 7.38 -7.77
C ASP A 27 -8.82 7.30 -7.10
N LEU A 28 -9.44 8.45 -6.89
CA LEU A 28 -10.77 8.56 -6.29
C LEU A 28 -11.90 8.45 -7.33
N ASN A 29 -11.56 8.31 -8.61
CA ASN A 29 -12.48 8.26 -9.74
C ASN A 29 -13.47 9.44 -9.78
N ASN A 30 -13.04 10.61 -9.31
CA ASN A 30 -13.81 11.85 -9.27
C ASN A 30 -13.34 12.87 -10.33
N GLY A 31 -12.44 12.47 -11.22
CA GLY A 31 -11.86 13.33 -12.27
C GLY A 31 -10.71 14.24 -11.80
N GLU A 32 -10.37 14.22 -10.50
CA GLU A 32 -9.19 14.92 -9.99
C GLU A 32 -7.91 14.12 -10.26
N LYS A 33 -6.76 14.78 -10.08
CA LYS A 33 -5.46 14.11 -10.22
C LYS A 33 -5.29 13.05 -9.11
N PRO A 34 -4.78 11.85 -9.43
CA PRO A 34 -4.52 10.84 -8.42
C PRO A 34 -3.59 11.34 -7.32
N LEU A 35 -3.92 11.00 -6.08
CA LEU A 35 -3.08 11.28 -4.92
C LEU A 35 -1.94 10.26 -4.90
N ASN A 36 -0.73 10.71 -4.58
CA ASN A 36 0.42 9.84 -4.46
C ASN A 36 1.17 10.11 -3.15
N GLY A 37 1.87 9.10 -2.66
CA GLY A 37 2.60 9.20 -1.40
C GLY A 37 3.28 7.90 -1.03
N TYR A 38 3.72 7.83 0.23
CA TYR A 38 4.35 6.65 0.79
C TYR A 38 3.89 6.40 2.23
N VAL A 39 4.01 5.16 2.66
CA VAL A 39 3.84 4.72 4.05
C VAL A 39 5.09 3.96 4.46
N ILE A 40 5.58 4.23 5.67
CA ILE A 40 6.68 3.49 6.29
C ILE A 40 6.05 2.45 7.22
N LEU A 41 6.30 1.18 6.95
CA LEU A 41 5.94 0.10 7.85
C LEU A 41 7.15 -0.23 8.74
N LYS A 42 6.97 -0.05 10.05
CA LYS A 42 7.96 -0.34 11.10
C LYS A 42 7.25 -1.07 12.25
N ARG A 43 7.76 -2.20 12.71
CA ARG A 43 7.17 -3.05 13.76
C ARG A 43 7.95 -2.97 15.07
#